data_AF-A0A523H6B5-F1
#
_entry.id   AF-A0A523H6B5-F1
#
_cell.length_a   1.000
_cell.length_b   1.000
_cell.length_c   1.000
_cell.angle_alpha   90.00
_cell.angle_beta   90.00
_cell.angle_gamma   90.00
#
_symmetry.space_group_name_H-M   'P 1'
#
loop_
_entity.id
_entity.type
_entity.pdbx_description
1 polymer ?
#
loop_
_entity_poly.entity_id
_entity_poly.type
_entity_poly.pdbx_seq_one_letter_code
_entity_poly.pdbx_strand_id
1 'polypeptide(L)'
;MESINPVQVFTENGLDPIMDAIEEEARKIGTDISTDKNRKAIISMARKVASSKIVLESKAKDLTEGWRDQTAKVNAEKNRMIERMDILRDDIRAPVTEWQAKDDDRIQKHQDAILEIQEMAENFLDEQPSVFLIKQRIQFLEAKEARDWEEFATTAETTLTLSLQSLRKRLADREQYEAEQKELAEFRRKEEERKQKEHDENIAKEAATKAKADAERKALKDAEEVQRKADAEKARIHREKKEAEEKAEKERKKIEDEKKAAESRAIQAEQDKKDTEARAEREAKEAKEQAKKAEADRLDAEMKADRDKKNAVQAEKDRVAAEKQREIDAAAKREANKKHKAKINNEAKDAIQKVIDEGINGEDPVKDIVAAIARGEIPHVKIEY
;
A
#
# COMPACT_ATOMS: atom_id res chain seq x y z
N MET A 1 48.70 125.23 86.25
CA MET A 1 48.50 123.90 85.63
C MET A 1 48.50 123.93 84.09
N GLU A 2 48.80 125.06 83.44
CA GLU A 2 48.68 125.19 81.97
C GLU A 2 49.77 124.48 81.14
N SER A 3 50.82 123.91 81.73
CA SER A 3 51.90 123.22 81.00
C SER A 3 52.05 121.73 81.32
N ILE A 4 50.98 121.04 81.73
CA ILE A 4 51.04 119.58 81.94
C ILE A 4 51.03 118.89 80.57
N ASN A 5 52.17 118.29 80.21
CA ASN A 5 52.31 117.41 79.05
C ASN A 5 51.74 116.01 79.40
N PRO A 6 50.58 115.60 78.84
CA PRO A 6 49.94 114.34 79.20
C PRO A 6 50.82 113.12 78.95
N VAL A 7 51.61 113.11 77.86
CA VAL A 7 52.49 111.98 77.50
C VAL A 7 53.55 111.73 78.56
N GLN A 8 54.04 112.78 79.22
CA GLN A 8 55.12 112.68 80.21
C GLN A 8 54.60 112.31 81.60
N VAL A 9 53.39 112.72 81.95
CA VAL A 9 52.85 112.56 83.31
C VAL A 9 51.95 111.33 83.46
N PHE A 10 51.30 110.86 82.39
CA PHE A 10 50.52 109.61 82.39
C PHE A 10 51.42 108.41 82.12
N THR A 11 52.47 108.29 82.92
CA THR A 11 53.41 107.17 82.97
C THR A 11 53.38 106.57 84.38
N GLU A 12 54.11 105.48 84.62
CA GLU A 12 54.21 104.88 85.95
C GLU A 12 54.70 105.93 86.97
N ASN A 13 53.85 106.23 87.96
CA ASN A 13 54.09 107.22 89.02
C ASN A 13 54.35 108.67 88.54
N GLY A 14 54.06 108.98 87.27
CA GLY A 14 54.33 110.29 86.68
C GLY A 14 53.41 111.42 87.16
N LEU A 15 52.26 111.09 87.74
CA LEU A 15 51.31 112.06 88.30
C LEU A 15 51.62 112.44 89.74
N ASP A 16 52.43 111.65 90.44
CA ASP A 16 52.68 111.80 91.89
C ASP A 16 53.12 113.21 92.26
N PRO A 17 54.07 113.87 91.55
CA PRO A 17 54.46 115.24 91.90
C PRO A 17 53.32 116.26 91.78
N ILE A 18 52.37 116.03 90.89
CA ILE A 18 51.20 116.91 90.70
C ILE A 18 50.16 116.64 91.79
N MET A 19 49.94 115.37 92.13
CA MET A 19 49.01 114.97 93.19
C MET A 19 49.52 115.44 94.55
N ASP A 20 50.81 115.25 94.84
CA ASP A 20 51.48 115.71 96.06
C ASP A 20 51.36 117.23 96.23
N ALA A 21 51.59 118.01 95.16
CA ALA A 21 51.44 119.46 95.19
C ALA A 21 49.98 119.90 95.45
N ILE A 22 49.00 119.19 94.89
CA ILE A 22 47.58 119.45 95.14
C ILE A 22 47.22 119.10 96.60
N GLU A 23 47.73 117.98 97.11
CA GLU A 23 47.53 117.56 98.50
C GLU A 23 48.15 118.54 99.49
N GLU A 24 49.39 118.95 99.27
CA GLU A 24 50.10 119.90 100.12
C GLU A 24 49.33 121.22 100.19
N GLU A 25 48.89 121.74 99.03
CA GLU A 25 48.12 122.97 98.96
C GLU A 25 46.75 122.84 99.64
N ALA A 26 46.07 121.70 99.48
CA ALA A 26 44.79 121.46 100.11
C ALA A 26 44.89 121.41 101.65
N ARG A 27 45.97 120.84 102.19
CA ARG A 27 46.18 120.70 103.65
C ARG A 27 46.48 122.03 104.36
N LYS A 28 46.95 123.07 103.65
CA LYS A 28 47.24 124.40 104.23
C LYS A 28 46.02 125.14 104.77
N ILE A 29 44.81 124.78 104.34
CA ILE A 29 43.57 125.52 104.69
C ILE A 29 43.06 125.26 106.12
N GLY A 30 43.59 124.24 106.80
CA GLY A 30 43.16 123.82 108.13
C GLY A 30 41.78 123.14 108.15
N THR A 31 41.35 122.66 109.33
CA THR A 31 40.10 121.90 109.51
C THR A 31 39.05 122.63 110.34
N ASP A 32 39.28 123.90 110.70
CA ASP A 32 38.35 124.68 111.51
C ASP A 32 37.09 125.04 110.72
N ILE A 33 35.93 124.63 111.24
CA ILE A 33 34.60 124.87 110.65
C ILE A 33 33.76 125.88 111.45
N SER A 34 34.31 126.48 112.50
CA SER A 34 33.57 127.33 113.44
C SER A 34 33.03 128.62 112.78
N THR A 35 33.70 129.14 111.75
CA THR A 35 33.29 130.38 111.06
C THR A 35 32.79 130.14 109.62
N ASP A 36 31.88 131.01 109.15
CA ASP A 36 31.39 130.96 107.77
C ASP A 36 32.51 131.13 106.72
N LYS A 37 33.48 132.00 107.02
CA LYS A 37 34.67 132.21 106.20
C LYS A 37 35.49 130.94 106.03
N ASN A 38 35.75 130.21 107.13
CA ASN A 38 36.57 128.99 107.09
C ASN A 38 35.83 127.86 106.36
N ARG A 39 34.52 127.70 106.58
CA ARG A 39 33.68 126.74 105.81
C ARG A 39 33.70 127.04 104.31
N LYS A 40 33.55 128.29 103.89
CA LYS A 40 33.63 128.71 102.48
C LYS A 40 35.00 128.45 101.87
N ALA A 41 36.07 128.66 102.63
CA ALA A 41 37.44 128.39 102.21
C ALA A 41 37.64 126.88 101.93
N ILE A 42 37.23 126.01 102.87
CA ILE A 42 37.28 124.54 102.72
C ILE A 42 36.49 124.08 101.49
N ILE A 43 35.26 124.58 101.29
CA ILE A 43 34.43 124.26 100.12
C ILE A 43 35.13 124.70 98.82
N SER A 44 35.73 125.88 98.80
CA SER A 44 36.45 126.39 97.63
C SER A 44 37.67 125.52 97.29
N MET A 45 38.44 125.08 98.29
CA MET A 45 39.58 124.18 98.07
C MET A 45 39.13 122.81 97.57
N ALA A 46 38.08 122.22 98.16
CA ALA A 46 37.51 120.97 97.67
C ALA A 46 37.05 121.08 96.20
N ARG A 47 36.43 122.21 95.81
CA ARG A 47 36.08 122.48 94.41
C ARG A 47 37.31 122.59 93.51
N LYS A 48 38.41 123.21 93.97
CA LYS A 48 39.66 123.27 93.22
C LYS A 48 40.23 121.87 92.99
N VAL A 49 40.29 121.02 94.03
CA VAL A 49 40.75 119.62 93.90
C VAL A 49 39.88 118.84 92.91
N ALA A 50 38.55 118.97 93.01
CA ALA A 50 37.63 118.33 92.05
C ALA A 50 37.86 118.83 90.61
N SER A 51 38.08 120.14 90.43
CA SER A 51 38.41 120.71 89.13
C SER A 51 39.75 120.19 88.59
N SER A 52 40.78 120.06 89.43
CA SER A 52 42.08 119.49 89.04
C SER A 52 41.94 118.04 88.57
N LYS A 53 41.15 117.23 89.29
CA LYS A 53 40.84 115.85 88.90
C LYS A 53 40.20 115.79 87.52
N ILE A 54 39.15 116.60 87.28
CA ILE A 54 38.46 116.63 85.98
C ILE A 54 39.41 117.00 84.84
N VAL A 55 40.32 117.96 85.07
CA VAL A 55 41.34 118.34 84.08
C VAL A 55 42.29 117.19 83.78
N LEU A 56 42.75 116.44 84.78
CA LEU A 56 43.61 115.26 84.60
C LEU A 56 42.85 114.13 83.88
N GLU A 57 41.61 113.83 84.26
CA GLU A 57 40.77 112.83 83.60
C GLU A 57 40.56 113.17 82.11
N SER A 58 40.30 114.45 81.80
CA SER A 58 40.19 114.92 80.40
C SER A 58 41.48 114.70 79.64
N LYS A 59 42.64 115.08 80.21
CA LYS A 59 43.95 114.89 79.57
C LYS A 59 44.28 113.41 79.34
N ALA A 60 43.92 112.52 80.27
CA ALA A 60 44.08 111.08 80.13
C ALA A 60 43.21 110.55 78.97
N LYS A 61 41.94 110.97 78.92
CA LYS A 61 41.02 110.62 77.85
C LYS A 61 41.58 111.05 76.49
N ASP A 62 41.92 112.33 76.35
CA ASP A 62 42.46 112.92 75.10
C ASP A 62 43.73 112.19 74.64
N LEU A 63 44.61 111.79 75.57
CA LEU A 63 45.82 111.02 75.27
C LEU A 63 45.49 109.63 74.73
N THR A 64 44.59 108.89 75.37
CA THR A 64 44.20 107.55 74.90
C THR A 64 43.41 107.60 73.59
N GLU A 65 42.63 108.65 73.36
CA GLU A 65 41.97 108.93 72.08
C GLU A 65 43.01 109.17 70.99
N GLY A 66 44.02 110.01 71.26
CA GLY A 66 45.17 110.20 70.37
C GLY A 66 45.92 108.90 70.05
N TRP A 67 46.13 108.01 71.03
CA TRP A 67 46.74 106.69 70.78
C TRP A 67 45.88 105.79 69.90
N ARG A 68 44.56 105.78 70.09
CA ARG A 68 43.63 105.02 69.24
C ARG A 68 43.64 105.56 67.82
N ASP A 69 43.63 106.87 67.65
CA ASP A 69 43.71 107.51 66.33
C ASP A 69 45.02 107.21 65.61
N GLN A 70 46.16 107.25 66.31
CA GLN A 70 47.45 106.88 65.73
C GLN A 70 47.50 105.40 65.36
N THR A 71 47.00 104.53 66.25
CA THR A 71 46.88 103.09 65.96
C THR A 71 46.00 102.84 64.73
N ALA A 72 44.89 103.55 64.61
CA ALA A 72 43.99 103.44 63.46
C ALA A 72 44.68 103.89 62.16
N LYS A 73 45.40 105.03 62.19
CA LYS A 73 46.17 105.53 61.03
C LYS A 73 47.26 104.54 60.59
N VAL A 74 48.02 103.99 61.54
CA VAL A 74 49.06 102.99 61.25
C VAL A 74 48.45 101.72 60.66
N ASN A 75 47.34 101.22 61.22
CA ASN A 75 46.66 100.05 60.68
C ASN A 75 46.09 100.28 59.27
N ALA A 76 45.53 101.46 59.01
CA ALA A 76 45.05 101.84 57.68
C ALA A 76 46.19 101.86 56.65
N GLU A 77 47.32 102.49 56.98
CA GLU A 77 48.47 102.54 56.06
C GLU A 77 49.11 101.16 55.88
N LYS A 78 49.18 100.34 56.93
CA LYS A 78 49.63 98.94 56.84
C LYS A 78 48.76 98.14 55.87
N ASN A 79 47.44 98.25 55.96
CA ASN A 79 46.53 97.53 55.08
C ASN A 79 46.67 98.02 53.63
N ARG A 80 46.75 99.34 53.42
CA ARG A 80 47.02 99.93 52.11
C ARG A 80 48.35 99.45 51.51
N MET A 81 49.39 99.37 52.34
CA MET A 81 50.70 98.84 51.94
C MET A 81 50.59 97.39 51.51
N ILE A 82 49.92 96.53 52.29
CA ILE A 82 49.73 95.11 51.95
C ILE A 82 49.02 94.98 50.60
N GLU A 83 47.87 95.64 50.43
CA GLU A 83 47.08 95.61 49.19
C GLU A 83 47.92 96.05 47.99
N ARG A 84 48.66 97.15 48.12
CA ARG A 84 49.52 97.66 47.03
C ARG A 84 50.68 96.72 46.69
N MET A 85 51.27 96.07 47.69
CA MET A 85 52.36 95.12 47.48
C MET A 85 51.85 93.81 46.86
N ASP A 86 50.66 93.34 47.25
CA ASP A 86 50.02 92.16 46.66
C ASP A 86 49.66 92.41 45.19
N ILE A 87 49.05 93.56 44.86
CA ILE A 87 48.78 93.95 43.47
C ILE A 87 50.07 94.00 42.65
N LEU A 88 51.12 94.65 43.16
CA LEU A 88 52.41 94.75 42.46
C LEU A 88 53.05 93.37 42.24
N ARG A 89 52.99 92.47 43.24
CA ARG A 89 53.47 91.09 43.11
C ARG A 89 52.73 90.37 41.97
N ASP A 90 51.41 90.48 41.95
CA ASP A 90 50.58 89.77 40.98
C ASP A 90 50.79 90.34 39.57
N ASP A 91 50.88 91.66 39.41
CA ASP A 91 51.20 92.33 38.14
C ASP A 91 52.58 91.92 37.60
N ILE A 92 53.61 91.85 38.46
CA ILE A 92 54.95 91.40 38.06
C ILE A 92 54.92 89.93 37.62
N ARG A 93 54.11 89.10 38.27
CA ARG A 93 54.02 87.66 37.97
C ARG A 93 53.13 87.35 36.76
N ALA A 94 52.15 88.22 36.46
CA ALA A 94 51.13 87.99 35.45
C ALA A 94 51.68 87.54 34.08
N PRO A 95 52.75 88.14 33.51
CA PRO A 95 53.28 87.70 32.21
C PRO A 95 53.78 86.26 32.21
N VAL A 96 54.43 85.82 33.29
CA VAL A 96 54.92 84.44 33.41
C VAL A 96 53.75 83.48 33.61
N THR A 97 52.74 83.86 34.40
CA THR A 97 51.53 83.05 34.56
C THR A 97 50.76 82.88 33.25
N GLU A 98 50.63 83.94 32.46
CA GLU A 98 49.98 83.86 31.14
C GLU A 98 50.80 83.00 30.17
N TRP A 99 52.13 83.15 30.16
CA TRP A 99 53.01 82.32 29.33
C TRP A 99 52.93 80.83 29.73
N GLN A 100 53.00 80.52 31.03
CA GLN A 100 52.88 79.14 31.54
C GLN A 100 51.56 78.52 31.11
N ALA A 101 50.43 79.23 31.26
CA ALA A 101 49.14 78.72 30.83
C ALA A 101 49.06 78.44 29.33
N LYS A 102 49.67 79.28 28.48
CA LYS A 102 49.75 79.06 27.04
C LYS A 102 50.67 77.90 26.68
N ASP A 103 51.78 77.75 27.39
CA ASP A 103 52.74 76.67 27.15
C ASP A 103 52.18 75.31 27.60
N ASP A 104 51.48 75.27 28.74
CA ASP A 104 50.77 74.08 29.22
C ASP A 104 49.68 73.65 28.21
N ASP A 105 48.88 74.59 27.69
CA ASP A 105 47.87 74.32 26.65
C ASP A 105 48.51 73.85 25.33
N ARG A 106 49.64 74.45 24.93
CA ARG A 106 50.42 74.02 23.76
C ARG A 106 50.90 72.57 23.93
N ILE A 107 51.53 72.27 25.07
CA ILE A 107 52.01 70.93 25.41
C ILE A 107 50.86 69.91 25.42
N GLN A 108 49.73 70.24 26.07
CA GLN A 108 48.57 69.36 26.13
C GLN A 108 48.02 69.06 24.72
N LYS A 109 47.93 70.06 23.84
CA LYS A 109 47.52 69.86 22.44
C LYS A 109 48.47 68.94 21.66
N HIS A 110 49.76 68.91 21.98
CA HIS A 110 50.67 67.93 21.38
C HIS A 110 50.41 66.53 21.92
N GLN A 111 50.27 66.38 23.24
CA GLN A 111 50.00 65.11 23.89
C GLN A 111 48.67 64.49 23.43
N ASP A 112 47.59 65.28 23.38
CA ASP A 112 46.26 64.83 22.94
C ASP A 112 46.29 64.37 21.47
N ALA A 113 47.03 65.07 20.61
CA ALA A 113 47.15 64.67 19.22
C ALA A 113 47.99 63.39 19.03
N ILE A 114 49.02 63.16 19.87
CA ILE A 114 49.76 61.89 19.88
C ILE A 114 48.85 60.75 20.33
N LEU A 115 48.04 60.99 21.37
CA LEU A 115 47.04 60.03 21.83
C LEU A 115 46.00 59.74 20.74
N GLU A 116 45.50 60.76 20.04
CA GLU A 116 44.58 60.61 18.91
C GLU A 116 45.19 59.72 17.81
N ILE A 117 46.48 59.84 17.52
CA ILE A 117 47.18 58.98 16.55
C ILE A 117 47.17 57.50 16.99
N GLN A 118 47.35 57.24 18.28
CA GLN A 118 47.32 55.89 18.85
C GLN A 118 45.89 55.32 18.81
N GLU A 119 44.92 56.09 19.29
CA GLU A 119 43.51 55.68 19.31
C GLU A 119 42.96 55.41 17.90
N MET A 120 43.32 56.23 16.92
CA MET A 120 42.92 55.97 15.53
C MET A 120 43.51 54.68 14.97
N ALA A 121 44.70 54.26 15.41
CA ALA A 121 45.29 53.01 14.96
C ALA A 121 44.64 51.77 15.60
N GLU A 122 44.21 51.87 16.86
CA GLU A 122 43.81 50.70 17.67
C GLU A 122 42.30 50.62 17.93
N ASN A 123 41.63 51.74 18.21
CA ASN A 123 40.26 51.77 18.68
C ASN A 123 39.26 51.75 17.52
N PHE A 124 38.94 50.55 17.01
CA PHE A 124 37.82 50.35 16.10
C PHE A 124 36.58 49.90 16.89
N LEU A 125 35.40 50.40 16.51
CA LEU A 125 34.14 49.97 17.09
C LEU A 125 33.78 48.55 16.66
N ASP A 126 33.98 48.26 15.37
CA ASP A 126 33.74 46.94 14.79
C ASP A 126 35.01 46.09 14.88
N GLU A 127 34.86 44.81 15.22
CA GLU A 127 35.97 43.84 15.22
C GLU A 127 36.61 43.67 13.83
N GLN A 128 35.82 43.92 12.78
CA GLN A 128 36.20 43.79 11.37
C GLN A 128 35.88 45.09 10.62
N PRO A 129 36.67 46.16 10.83
CA PRO A 129 36.43 47.43 10.18
C PRO A 129 36.55 47.31 8.66
N SER A 130 35.73 48.06 7.93
CA SER A 130 35.75 48.05 6.47
C SER A 130 37.07 48.60 5.90
N VAL A 131 37.45 48.13 4.71
CA VAL A 131 38.58 48.66 3.92
C VAL A 131 38.51 50.19 3.79
N PHE A 132 37.31 50.72 3.57
CA PHE A 132 37.07 52.16 3.45
C PHE A 132 37.45 52.91 4.73
N LEU A 133 36.98 52.44 5.89
CA LEU A 133 37.27 53.07 7.18
C LEU A 133 38.77 53.03 7.49
N ILE A 134 39.42 51.88 7.25
CA ILE A 134 40.87 51.75 7.47
C ILE A 134 41.64 52.75 6.59
N LYS A 135 41.27 52.87 5.30
CA LYS A 135 41.88 53.85 4.39
C LYS A 135 41.67 55.31 4.85
N GLN A 136 40.47 55.65 5.34
CA GLN A 136 40.22 56.98 5.90
C GLN A 136 41.12 57.27 7.10
N ARG A 137 41.29 56.31 8.01
CA ARG A 137 42.19 56.49 9.16
C ARG A 137 43.65 56.64 8.76
N ILE A 138 44.11 55.86 7.77
CA ILE A 138 45.47 56.01 7.22
C ILE A 138 45.66 57.44 6.68
N GLN A 139 44.74 57.92 5.85
CA GLN A 139 44.81 59.29 5.30
C GLN A 139 44.79 60.36 6.39
N PHE A 140 43.96 60.18 7.42
CA PHE A 140 43.91 61.09 8.55
C PHE A 140 45.25 61.15 9.28
N LEU A 141 45.90 60.00 9.51
CA LEU A 141 47.23 59.96 10.14
C LEU A 141 48.33 60.53 9.25
N GLU A 142 48.33 60.23 7.94
CA GLU A 142 49.29 60.78 6.98
C GLU A 142 49.23 62.31 6.94
N ALA A 143 48.04 62.91 7.08
CA ALA A 143 47.90 64.36 7.15
C ALA A 143 48.56 64.99 8.39
N LYS A 144 48.78 64.23 9.46
CA LYS A 144 49.44 64.71 10.70
C LYS A 144 50.96 64.78 10.57
N GLU A 145 51.57 64.19 9.54
CA GLU A 145 53.00 64.33 9.26
C GLU A 145 53.40 65.78 8.98
N ALA A 146 52.48 66.58 8.42
CA ALA A 146 52.72 67.99 8.12
C ALA A 146 52.56 68.94 9.32
N ARG A 147 52.11 68.43 10.48
CA ARG A 147 51.93 69.23 11.69
C ARG A 147 53.30 69.59 12.28
N ASP A 148 53.47 70.82 12.76
CA ASP A 148 54.61 71.18 13.59
C ASP A 148 54.43 70.56 14.99
N TRP A 149 55.34 69.67 15.36
CA TRP A 149 55.31 68.92 16.62
C TRP A 149 56.27 69.48 17.66
N GLU A 150 57.07 70.48 17.30
CA GLU A 150 58.03 71.13 18.20
C GLU A 150 58.90 70.09 18.95
N GLU A 151 59.01 70.16 20.28
CA GLU A 151 59.79 69.21 21.09
C GLU A 151 59.25 67.77 21.07
N PHE A 152 58.04 67.55 20.57
CA PHE A 152 57.40 66.23 20.48
C PHE A 152 57.64 65.53 19.13
N ALA A 153 58.40 66.13 18.21
CA ALA A 153 58.61 65.61 16.86
C ALA A 153 59.03 64.13 16.82
N THR A 154 60.05 63.74 17.60
CA THR A 154 60.54 62.35 17.65
C THR A 154 59.46 61.37 18.13
N THR A 155 58.72 61.75 19.17
CA THR A 155 57.64 60.91 19.71
C THR A 155 56.52 60.77 18.69
N ALA A 156 56.08 61.89 18.09
CA ALA A 156 55.03 61.89 17.09
C ALA A 156 55.42 61.08 15.83
N GLU A 157 56.64 61.22 15.33
CA GLU A 157 57.16 60.47 14.18
C GLU A 157 57.16 58.95 14.47
N THR A 158 57.66 58.56 15.65
CA THR A 158 57.67 57.15 16.08
C THR A 158 56.25 56.61 16.18
N THR A 159 55.34 57.35 16.82
CA THR A 159 53.95 56.95 16.98
C THR A 159 53.23 56.87 15.63
N LEU A 160 53.38 57.85 14.73
CA LEU A 160 52.82 57.82 13.39
C LEU A 160 53.32 56.62 12.59
N THR A 161 54.61 56.36 12.61
CA THR A 161 55.22 55.23 11.89
C THR A 161 54.62 53.90 12.33
N LEU A 162 54.57 53.66 13.65
CA LEU A 162 54.02 52.42 14.21
C LEU A 162 52.50 52.29 13.94
N SER A 163 51.75 53.38 14.14
CA SER A 163 50.31 53.43 13.87
C SER A 163 49.97 53.16 12.40
N LEU A 164 50.68 53.81 11.47
CA LEU A 164 50.52 53.60 10.03
C LEU A 164 50.91 52.18 9.62
N GLN A 165 52.00 51.62 10.17
CA GLN A 165 52.39 50.24 9.91
C GLN A 165 51.30 49.26 10.36
N SER A 166 50.73 49.44 11.55
CA SER A 166 49.63 48.63 12.07
C SER A 166 48.38 48.72 11.18
N LEU A 167 47.97 49.93 10.80
CA LEU A 167 46.81 50.14 9.92
C LEU A 167 47.03 49.59 8.52
N ARG A 168 48.22 49.76 7.93
CA ARG A 168 48.55 49.22 6.60
C ARG A 168 48.56 47.68 6.60
N LYS A 169 49.05 47.05 7.68
CA LYS A 169 48.93 45.60 7.85
C LYS A 169 47.47 45.17 7.92
N ARG A 170 46.67 45.82 8.77
CA ARG A 170 45.23 45.53 8.91
C ARG A 170 44.48 45.73 7.59
N LEU A 171 44.85 46.74 6.81
CA LEU A 171 44.30 46.98 5.48
C LEU A 171 44.60 45.82 4.54
N ALA A 172 45.86 45.38 4.46
CA ALA A 172 46.27 44.27 3.62
C ALA A 172 45.54 42.98 4.00
N ASP A 173 45.48 42.66 5.29
CA ASP A 173 44.77 41.48 5.81
C ASP A 173 43.27 41.54 5.43
N ARG A 174 42.66 42.73 5.52
CA ARG A 174 41.24 42.93 5.20
C ARG A 174 40.96 42.84 3.69
N GLU A 175 41.79 43.45 2.87
CA GLU A 175 41.68 43.37 1.40
C GLU A 175 41.83 41.92 0.92
N GLN A 176 42.79 41.17 1.50
CA GLN A 176 42.94 39.75 1.23
C GLN A 176 41.69 38.96 1.64
N TYR A 177 41.19 39.17 2.86
CA TYR A 177 39.97 38.51 3.32
C TYR A 177 38.77 38.77 2.39
N GLU A 178 38.55 40.01 1.97
CA GLU A 178 37.44 40.34 1.06
C GLU A 178 37.60 39.72 -0.33
N ALA A 179 38.83 39.66 -0.84
CA ALA A 179 39.14 38.97 -2.09
C ALA A 179 38.85 37.47 -1.99
N GLU A 180 39.32 36.81 -0.92
CA GLU A 180 39.07 35.38 -0.65
C GLU A 180 37.58 35.08 -0.50
N GLN A 181 36.82 35.93 0.19
CA GLN A 181 35.36 35.76 0.31
C GLN A 181 34.66 35.88 -1.05
N LYS A 182 35.10 36.79 -1.91
CA LYS A 182 34.54 36.95 -3.27
C LYS A 182 34.85 35.73 -4.13
N GLU A 183 36.09 35.25 -4.12
CA GLU A 183 36.48 34.04 -4.85
C GLU A 183 35.71 32.81 -4.34
N LEU A 184 35.55 32.66 -3.03
CA LEU A 184 34.78 31.59 -2.43
C LEU A 184 33.30 31.64 -2.85
N ALA A 185 32.70 32.84 -2.89
CA ALA A 185 31.33 33.03 -3.35
C ALA A 185 31.18 32.65 -4.85
N GLU A 186 32.12 33.07 -5.70
CA GLU A 186 32.13 32.70 -7.12
C GLU A 186 32.33 31.19 -7.31
N PHE A 187 33.22 30.57 -6.54
CA PHE A 187 33.44 29.13 -6.57
C PHE A 187 32.16 28.37 -6.17
N ARG A 188 31.49 28.78 -5.09
CA ARG A 188 30.21 28.18 -4.66
C ARG A 188 29.13 28.32 -5.74
N ARG A 189 29.00 29.49 -6.36
CA ARG A 189 28.05 29.70 -7.46
C ARG A 189 28.32 28.79 -8.65
N LYS A 190 29.58 28.68 -9.07
CA LYS A 190 29.98 27.77 -10.17
C LYS A 190 29.73 26.30 -9.84
N GLU A 191 30.02 25.88 -8.60
CA GLU A 191 29.75 24.52 -8.14
C GLU A 191 28.24 24.22 -8.09
N GLU A 192 27.43 25.18 -7.65
CA GLU A 192 25.96 25.06 -7.64
C GLU A 192 25.40 24.98 -9.08
N GLU A 193 25.88 25.83 -9.99
CA GLU A 193 25.55 25.76 -11.42
C GLU A 193 25.95 24.41 -12.04
N ARG A 194 27.14 23.89 -11.71
CA ARG A 194 27.60 22.57 -12.19
C ARG A 194 26.70 21.45 -11.68
N LYS A 195 26.38 21.44 -10.38
CA LYS A 195 25.49 20.45 -9.78
C LYS A 195 24.09 20.51 -10.37
N GLN A 196 23.56 21.71 -10.60
CA GLN A 196 22.27 21.88 -11.26
C GLN A 196 22.30 21.32 -12.68
N LYS A 197 23.34 21.65 -13.46
CA LYS A 197 23.52 21.11 -14.80
C LYS A 197 23.65 19.58 -14.80
N GLU A 198 24.42 19.00 -13.89
CA GLU A 198 24.55 17.55 -13.75
C GLU A 198 23.22 16.90 -13.36
N HIS A 199 22.45 17.53 -12.47
CA HIS A 199 21.11 17.08 -12.10
C HIS A 199 20.15 17.12 -13.30
N ASP A 200 20.12 18.22 -14.04
CA ASP A 200 19.29 18.38 -15.22
C ASP A 200 19.68 17.39 -16.33
N GLU A 201 20.98 17.17 -16.54
CA GLU A 201 21.51 16.15 -17.47
C GLU A 201 21.12 14.73 -17.04
N ASN A 202 21.17 14.43 -15.74
CA ASN A 202 20.75 13.12 -15.22
C ASN A 202 19.25 12.92 -15.38
N ILE A 203 18.42 13.93 -15.09
CA ILE A 203 16.98 13.88 -15.36
C ILE A 203 16.73 13.65 -16.85
N ALA A 204 17.44 14.35 -17.74
CA ALA A 204 17.29 14.17 -19.18
C ALA A 204 17.69 12.76 -19.64
N LYS A 205 18.80 12.21 -19.11
CA LYS A 205 19.25 10.84 -19.39
C LYS A 205 18.28 9.79 -18.86
N GLU A 206 17.76 9.96 -17.65
CA GLU A 206 16.76 9.07 -17.06
C GLU A 206 15.44 9.12 -17.84
N ALA A 207 14.97 10.31 -18.21
CA ALA A 207 13.79 10.48 -19.05
C ALA A 207 13.97 9.82 -20.43
N ALA A 208 15.13 10.00 -21.08
CA ALA A 208 15.44 9.37 -22.36
C ALA A 208 15.52 7.84 -22.24
N THR A 209 16.15 7.33 -21.18
CA THR A 209 16.27 5.89 -20.91
C THR A 209 14.90 5.26 -20.64
N LYS A 210 14.07 5.93 -19.82
CA LYS A 210 12.70 5.50 -19.53
C LYS A 210 11.83 5.54 -20.79
N ALA A 211 11.91 6.60 -21.60
CA ALA A 211 11.19 6.69 -22.86
C ALA A 211 11.60 5.57 -23.84
N LYS A 212 12.89 5.24 -23.92
CA LYS A 212 13.39 4.13 -24.73
C LYS A 212 12.89 2.78 -24.21
N ALA A 213 12.97 2.54 -22.90
CA ALA A 213 12.48 1.31 -22.27
C ALA A 213 10.96 1.14 -22.43
N ASP A 214 10.18 2.22 -22.29
CA ASP A 214 8.73 2.21 -22.49
C ASP A 214 8.38 1.95 -23.97
N ALA A 215 9.14 2.55 -24.91
CA ALA A 215 8.99 2.29 -26.34
C ALA A 215 9.34 0.84 -26.72
N GLU A 216 10.45 0.30 -26.19
CA GLU A 216 10.84 -1.11 -26.37
C GLU A 216 9.81 -2.06 -25.76
N ARG A 217 9.29 -1.77 -24.56
CA ARG A 217 8.24 -2.57 -23.91
C ARG A 217 6.94 -2.53 -24.71
N LYS A 218 6.58 -1.39 -25.28
CA LYS A 218 5.42 -1.26 -26.17
C LYS A 218 5.65 -2.06 -27.46
N ALA A 219 6.80 -1.91 -28.10
CA ALA A 219 7.15 -2.66 -29.30
C ALA A 219 7.17 -4.18 -29.05
N LEU A 220 7.67 -4.62 -27.89
CA LEU A 220 7.64 -6.03 -27.50
C LEU A 220 6.21 -6.53 -27.28
N LYS A 221 5.36 -5.78 -26.58
CA LYS A 221 3.94 -6.12 -26.42
C LYS A 221 3.19 -6.19 -27.76
N ASP A 222 3.43 -5.22 -28.64
CA ASP A 222 2.83 -5.17 -29.97
C ASP A 222 3.30 -6.38 -30.81
N ALA A 223 4.59 -6.74 -30.73
CA ALA A 223 5.15 -7.91 -31.40
C ALA A 223 4.62 -9.23 -30.83
N GLU A 224 4.50 -9.36 -29.51
CA GLU A 224 3.88 -10.53 -28.84
C GLU A 224 2.40 -10.66 -29.22
N GLU A 225 1.66 -9.56 -29.36
CA GLU A 225 0.26 -9.60 -29.80
C GLU A 225 0.14 -10.05 -31.25
N VAL A 226 1.01 -9.56 -32.14
CA VAL A 226 1.08 -10.01 -33.54
C VAL A 226 1.43 -11.49 -33.60
N GLN A 227 2.43 -11.94 -32.83
CA GLN A 227 2.84 -13.33 -32.76
C GLN A 227 1.72 -14.23 -32.22
N ARG A 228 1.04 -13.80 -31.14
CA ARG A 228 -0.11 -14.52 -30.58
C ARG A 228 -1.27 -14.65 -31.59
N LYS A 229 -1.54 -13.60 -32.38
CA LYS A 229 -2.54 -13.65 -33.46
C LYS A 229 -2.12 -14.62 -34.56
N ALA A 230 -0.85 -14.59 -34.96
CA ALA A 230 -0.30 -15.52 -35.95
C ALA A 230 -0.34 -16.99 -35.46
N ASP A 231 -0.01 -17.24 -34.20
CA ASP A 231 -0.04 -18.59 -33.61
C ASP A 231 -1.48 -19.09 -33.40
N ALA A 232 -2.41 -18.21 -33.02
CA ALA A 232 -3.84 -18.53 -32.97
C ALA A 232 -4.40 -18.88 -34.35
N GLU A 233 -3.99 -18.17 -35.40
CA GLU A 233 -4.39 -18.43 -36.78
C GLU A 233 -3.78 -19.73 -37.31
N LYS A 234 -2.50 -20.00 -37.04
CA LYS A 234 -1.88 -21.31 -37.34
C LYS A 234 -2.59 -22.45 -36.63
N ALA A 235 -2.98 -22.27 -35.35
CA ALA A 235 -3.73 -23.26 -34.59
C ALA A 235 -5.16 -23.46 -35.12
N ARG A 236 -5.78 -22.43 -35.71
CA ARG A 236 -7.08 -22.54 -36.41
C ARG A 236 -6.93 -23.35 -37.70
N ILE A 237 -5.96 -23.00 -38.54
CA ILE A 237 -5.66 -23.71 -39.80
C ILE A 237 -5.32 -25.18 -39.52
N HIS A 238 -4.54 -25.46 -38.47
CA HIS A 238 -4.20 -26.82 -38.08
C HIS A 238 -5.42 -27.62 -37.62
N ARG A 239 -6.33 -27.00 -36.84
CA ARG A 239 -7.60 -27.64 -36.44
C ARG A 239 -8.51 -27.91 -37.64
N GLU A 240 -8.67 -26.95 -38.55
CA GLU A 240 -9.46 -27.14 -39.77
C GLU A 240 -8.90 -28.26 -40.66
N LYS A 241 -7.57 -28.33 -40.79
CA LYS A 241 -6.92 -29.42 -41.52
C LYS A 241 -7.17 -30.77 -40.85
N LYS A 242 -7.05 -30.85 -39.52
CA LYS A 242 -7.29 -32.09 -38.77
C LYS A 242 -8.75 -32.54 -38.86
N GLU A 243 -9.70 -31.61 -38.77
CA GLU A 243 -11.13 -31.90 -38.95
C GLU A 243 -11.45 -32.36 -40.39
N ALA A 244 -10.78 -31.80 -41.40
CA ALA A 244 -10.90 -32.24 -42.79
C ALA A 244 -10.32 -33.65 -43.01
N GLU A 245 -9.15 -33.95 -42.41
CA GLU A 245 -8.55 -35.29 -42.43
C GLU A 245 -9.44 -36.32 -41.73
N GLU A 246 -10.01 -36.01 -40.56
CA GLU A 246 -10.94 -36.90 -39.85
C GLU A 246 -12.23 -37.17 -40.64
N LYS A 247 -12.75 -36.16 -41.37
CA LYS A 247 -13.90 -36.35 -42.27
C LYS A 247 -13.53 -37.24 -43.45
N ALA A 248 -12.38 -37.01 -44.08
CA ALA A 248 -11.89 -37.82 -45.20
C ALA A 248 -11.61 -39.28 -44.78
N GLU A 249 -11.12 -39.50 -43.56
CA GLU A 249 -10.90 -40.85 -43.02
C GLU A 249 -12.23 -41.58 -42.73
N LYS A 250 -13.22 -40.89 -42.16
CA LYS A 250 -14.57 -41.45 -41.97
C LYS A 250 -15.23 -41.82 -43.30
N GLU A 251 -15.02 -41.03 -44.34
CA GLU A 251 -15.55 -41.27 -45.68
C GLU A 251 -14.84 -42.44 -46.39
N ARG A 252 -13.51 -42.55 -46.23
CA ARG A 252 -12.74 -43.73 -46.68
C ARG A 252 -13.18 -45.02 -45.97
N LYS A 253 -13.43 -44.97 -44.66
CA LYS A 253 -13.94 -46.12 -43.90
C LYS A 253 -15.32 -46.58 -44.40
N LYS A 254 -16.24 -45.64 -44.66
CA LYS A 254 -17.55 -45.98 -45.25
C LYS A 254 -17.42 -46.69 -46.61
N ILE A 255 -16.53 -46.20 -47.48
CA ILE A 255 -16.29 -46.82 -48.80
C ILE A 255 -15.64 -48.20 -48.66
N GLU A 256 -14.75 -48.39 -47.68
CA GLU A 256 -14.13 -49.69 -47.42
C GLU A 256 -15.13 -50.72 -46.86
N ASP A 257 -16.02 -50.30 -45.95
CA ASP A 257 -17.06 -51.15 -45.37
C ASP A 257 -18.11 -51.55 -46.43
N GLU A 258 -18.48 -50.65 -47.36
CA GLU A 258 -19.33 -50.98 -48.51
C GLU A 258 -18.66 -51.97 -49.48
N LYS A 259 -17.35 -51.84 -49.69
CA LYS A 259 -16.60 -52.75 -50.56
C LYS A 259 -16.50 -54.17 -49.97
N LYS A 260 -16.28 -54.30 -48.66
CA LYS A 260 -16.28 -55.60 -47.95
C LYS A 260 -17.67 -56.24 -47.92
N ALA A 261 -18.74 -55.44 -47.84
CA ALA A 261 -20.12 -55.94 -47.92
C ALA A 261 -20.51 -56.41 -49.34
N ALA A 262 -19.92 -55.81 -50.39
CA ALA A 262 -20.11 -56.26 -51.77
C ALA A 262 -19.32 -57.55 -52.09
N GLU A 263 -18.12 -57.69 -51.53
CA GLU A 263 -17.26 -58.86 -51.72
C GLU A 263 -17.82 -60.12 -51.02
N SER A 264 -18.40 -59.98 -49.83
CA SER A 264 -19.08 -61.10 -49.16
C SER A 264 -20.35 -61.58 -49.88
N ARG A 265 -21.08 -60.68 -50.54
CA ARG A 265 -22.24 -61.02 -51.39
C ARG A 265 -21.83 -61.73 -52.69
N ALA A 266 -20.67 -61.39 -53.25
CA ALA A 266 -20.14 -62.06 -54.44
C ALA A 266 -19.67 -63.50 -54.15
N ILE A 267 -19.04 -63.73 -52.99
CA ILE A 267 -18.58 -65.07 -52.57
C ILE A 267 -19.78 -66.00 -52.28
N GLN A 268 -20.85 -65.48 -51.66
CA GLN A 268 -22.06 -66.28 -51.38
C GLN A 268 -22.79 -66.71 -52.67
N ALA A 269 -22.83 -65.84 -53.69
CA ALA A 269 -23.45 -66.15 -54.99
C ALA A 269 -22.65 -67.16 -55.83
N GLU A 270 -21.35 -67.29 -55.61
CA GLU A 270 -20.50 -68.29 -56.29
C GLU A 270 -20.61 -69.68 -55.65
N GLN A 271 -20.85 -69.76 -54.33
CA GLN A 271 -21.10 -71.02 -53.62
C GLN A 271 -22.46 -71.61 -53.98
N ASP A 272 -23.51 -70.79 -54.10
CA ASP A 272 -24.85 -71.26 -54.47
C ASP A 272 -24.92 -71.85 -55.89
N LYS A 273 -24.05 -71.43 -56.82
CA LYS A 273 -23.96 -71.99 -58.18
C LYS A 273 -23.34 -73.39 -58.23
N LYS A 274 -22.33 -73.65 -57.39
CA LYS A 274 -21.64 -74.96 -57.34
C LYS A 274 -22.51 -76.05 -56.70
N ASP A 275 -23.36 -75.70 -55.73
CA ASP A 275 -24.27 -76.67 -55.10
C ASP A 275 -25.45 -77.07 -56.01
N THR A 276 -25.88 -76.21 -56.94
CA THR A 276 -26.91 -76.56 -57.93
C THR A 276 -26.44 -77.55 -59.00
N GLU A 277 -25.17 -77.50 -59.42
CA GLU A 277 -24.64 -78.44 -60.43
C GLU A 277 -24.34 -79.82 -59.83
N ALA A 278 -23.84 -79.89 -58.59
CA ALA A 278 -23.60 -81.16 -57.90
C ALA A 278 -24.89 -81.91 -57.53
N ARG A 279 -26.02 -81.19 -57.35
CA ARG A 279 -27.33 -81.78 -57.06
C ARG A 279 -27.97 -82.43 -58.29
N ALA A 280 -27.84 -81.82 -59.46
CA ALA A 280 -28.36 -82.36 -60.72
C ALA A 280 -27.67 -83.67 -61.15
N GLU A 281 -26.37 -83.82 -60.85
CA GLU A 281 -25.62 -85.03 -61.19
C GLU A 281 -25.90 -86.21 -60.25
N ARG A 282 -26.26 -85.93 -58.98
CA ARG A 282 -26.74 -86.95 -58.03
C ARG A 282 -28.16 -87.43 -58.33
N GLU A 283 -29.06 -86.52 -58.69
CA GLU A 283 -30.45 -86.86 -59.03
C GLU A 283 -30.56 -87.73 -60.30
N ALA A 284 -29.66 -87.56 -61.29
CA ALA A 284 -29.60 -88.41 -62.48
C ALA A 284 -29.06 -89.84 -62.22
N LYS A 285 -28.18 -90.00 -61.22
CA LYS A 285 -27.67 -91.32 -60.80
C LYS A 285 -28.69 -92.06 -59.92
N GLU A 286 -29.36 -91.36 -59.01
CA GLU A 286 -30.41 -91.93 -58.17
C GLU A 286 -31.65 -92.36 -58.97
N ALA A 287 -32.01 -91.64 -60.05
CA ALA A 287 -33.13 -92.05 -60.92
C ALA A 287 -32.89 -93.37 -61.68
N LYS A 288 -31.63 -93.68 -62.04
CA LYS A 288 -31.28 -94.98 -62.67
C LYS A 288 -31.25 -96.14 -61.68
N GLU A 289 -30.95 -95.87 -60.41
CA GLU A 289 -30.93 -96.86 -59.34
C GLU A 289 -32.35 -97.11 -58.77
N GLN A 290 -33.20 -96.08 -58.73
CA GLN A 290 -34.62 -96.18 -58.43
C GLN A 290 -35.42 -96.93 -59.52
N ALA A 291 -35.04 -96.84 -60.80
CA ALA A 291 -35.68 -97.62 -61.86
C ALA A 291 -35.43 -99.14 -61.73
N LYS A 292 -34.23 -99.56 -61.28
CA LYS A 292 -33.93 -100.98 -61.01
C LYS A 292 -34.54 -101.49 -59.70
N LYS A 293 -34.68 -100.61 -58.70
CA LYS A 293 -35.34 -100.93 -57.42
C LYS A 293 -36.86 -101.02 -57.57
N ALA A 294 -37.46 -100.17 -58.41
CA ALA A 294 -38.89 -100.20 -58.73
C ALA A 294 -39.32 -101.45 -59.54
N GLU A 295 -38.43 -102.06 -60.34
CA GLU A 295 -38.71 -103.32 -61.03
C GLU A 295 -38.63 -104.54 -60.08
N ALA A 296 -37.71 -104.52 -59.11
CA ALA A 296 -37.63 -105.51 -58.04
C ALA A 296 -38.81 -105.41 -57.04
N ASP A 297 -39.24 -104.18 -56.71
CA ASP A 297 -40.39 -103.94 -55.84
C ASP A 297 -41.74 -104.23 -56.53
N ARG A 298 -41.81 -104.21 -57.87
CA ARG A 298 -43.01 -104.62 -58.64
C ARG A 298 -43.24 -106.13 -58.61
N LEU A 299 -42.17 -106.92 -58.55
CA LEU A 299 -42.23 -108.39 -58.48
C LEU A 299 -42.56 -108.89 -57.05
N ASP A 300 -42.14 -108.15 -56.01
CA ASP A 300 -42.44 -108.46 -54.60
C ASP A 300 -43.86 -108.00 -54.18
N ALA A 301 -44.36 -106.90 -54.78
CA ALA A 301 -45.75 -106.44 -54.60
C ALA A 301 -46.79 -107.38 -55.26
N GLU A 302 -46.43 -108.09 -56.33
CA GLU A 302 -47.30 -109.07 -57.00
C GLU A 302 -47.45 -110.36 -56.17
N MET A 303 -46.38 -110.83 -55.50
CA MET A 303 -46.44 -111.99 -54.58
C MET A 303 -47.19 -111.70 -53.27
N LYS A 304 -47.19 -110.45 -52.81
CA LYS A 304 -47.90 -110.02 -51.58
C LYS A 304 -49.42 -109.88 -51.83
N ALA A 305 -49.82 -109.44 -53.02
CA ALA A 305 -51.22 -109.36 -53.45
C ALA A 305 -51.88 -110.74 -53.66
N ASP A 306 -51.11 -111.79 -53.96
CA ASP A 306 -51.65 -113.15 -54.20
C ASP A 306 -51.79 -114.00 -52.91
N ARG A 307 -51.04 -113.69 -51.84
CA ARG A 307 -51.19 -114.36 -50.53
C ARG A 307 -52.29 -113.75 -49.66
N ASP A 308 -52.51 -112.44 -49.75
CA ASP A 308 -53.63 -111.77 -49.08
C ASP A 308 -55.00 -112.18 -49.66
N LYS A 309 -55.02 -112.69 -50.90
CA LYS A 309 -56.17 -113.39 -51.51
C LYS A 309 -56.50 -114.74 -50.84
N LYS A 310 -55.52 -115.43 -50.23
CA LYS A 310 -55.72 -116.73 -49.55
C LYS A 310 -56.23 -116.61 -48.11
N ASN A 311 -55.98 -115.47 -47.44
CA ASN A 311 -56.45 -115.26 -46.06
C ASN A 311 -57.86 -114.67 -45.98
N ALA A 312 -58.35 -113.97 -47.01
CA ALA A 312 -59.74 -113.52 -47.08
C ALA A 312 -60.74 -114.65 -47.37
N VAL A 313 -60.29 -115.77 -47.97
CA VAL A 313 -61.14 -116.93 -48.32
C VAL A 313 -61.30 -117.95 -47.18
N GLN A 314 -60.41 -117.93 -46.18
CA GLN A 314 -60.45 -118.88 -45.06
C GLN A 314 -61.26 -118.34 -43.86
N ALA A 315 -61.23 -117.03 -43.60
CA ALA A 315 -61.98 -116.41 -42.52
C ALA A 315 -63.52 -116.40 -42.74
N GLU A 316 -63.98 -116.37 -44.00
CA GLU A 316 -65.42 -116.47 -44.32
C GLU A 316 -65.94 -117.92 -44.19
N LYS A 317 -65.07 -118.93 -44.39
CA LYS A 317 -65.43 -120.35 -44.27
C LYS A 317 -65.63 -120.79 -42.81
N ASP A 318 -64.88 -120.22 -41.88
CA ASP A 318 -64.95 -120.60 -40.47
C ASP A 318 -66.16 -119.98 -39.74
N ARG A 319 -66.71 -118.88 -40.27
CA ARG A 319 -67.95 -118.26 -39.75
C ARG A 319 -69.21 -119.03 -40.15
N VAL A 320 -69.24 -119.62 -41.36
CA VAL A 320 -70.42 -120.34 -41.90
C VAL A 320 -70.48 -121.80 -41.43
N ALA A 321 -69.34 -122.44 -41.17
CA ALA A 321 -69.28 -123.84 -40.73
C ALA A 321 -69.68 -124.04 -39.25
N ALA A 322 -69.41 -123.04 -38.39
CA ALA A 322 -69.72 -123.13 -36.96
C ALA A 322 -71.23 -122.91 -36.64
N GLU A 323 -71.98 -122.27 -37.54
CA GLU A 323 -73.38 -121.90 -37.32
C GLU A 323 -74.37 -123.00 -37.78
N LYS A 324 -74.08 -123.73 -38.87
CA LYS A 324 -75.07 -124.64 -39.48
C LYS A 324 -75.03 -126.10 -38.99
N GLN A 325 -73.88 -126.57 -38.47
CA GLN A 325 -73.78 -127.90 -37.84
C GLN A 325 -74.55 -127.96 -36.51
N ARG A 326 -74.87 -126.82 -35.89
CA ARG A 326 -75.72 -126.80 -34.68
C ARG A 326 -77.22 -126.94 -34.99
N GLU A 327 -77.68 -126.73 -36.24
CA GLU A 327 -79.11 -126.79 -36.60
C GLU A 327 -79.53 -128.04 -37.38
N ILE A 328 -78.70 -128.62 -38.27
CA ILE A 328 -79.19 -129.76 -39.10
C ILE A 328 -79.14 -131.10 -38.35
N ASP A 329 -78.24 -131.26 -37.38
CA ASP A 329 -78.30 -132.37 -36.43
C ASP A 329 -79.58 -132.29 -35.56
N ALA A 330 -80.22 -131.11 -35.44
CA ALA A 330 -81.53 -130.93 -34.81
C ALA A 330 -82.73 -131.27 -35.74
N ALA A 331 -82.52 -131.53 -37.04
CA ALA A 331 -83.57 -131.83 -38.02
C ALA A 331 -83.64 -133.30 -38.49
N ALA A 332 -82.85 -134.21 -37.90
CA ALA A 332 -82.86 -135.67 -38.12
C ALA A 332 -84.25 -136.31 -38.34
N LYS A 333 -85.33 -135.73 -37.83
CA LYS A 333 -86.55 -136.46 -37.51
C LYS A 333 -87.75 -136.16 -38.42
N ARG A 334 -87.58 -135.51 -39.59
CA ARG A 334 -88.73 -135.15 -40.49
C ARG A 334 -88.82 -135.86 -41.86
N GLU A 335 -87.74 -136.15 -42.60
CA GLU A 335 -87.84 -136.61 -44.03
C GLU A 335 -87.91 -138.13 -44.26
N ALA A 336 -87.77 -138.94 -43.21
CA ALA A 336 -88.12 -140.36 -43.30
C ALA A 336 -89.64 -140.60 -43.55
N ASN A 337 -90.49 -139.57 -43.40
CA ASN A 337 -91.96 -139.71 -43.48
C ASN A 337 -92.56 -139.45 -44.88
N LYS A 338 -91.88 -138.70 -45.77
CA LYS A 338 -92.44 -138.35 -47.10
C LYS A 338 -92.34 -139.48 -48.13
N LYS A 339 -91.27 -140.26 -48.07
CA LYS A 339 -91.08 -141.45 -48.90
C LYS A 339 -92.14 -142.55 -48.66
N HIS A 340 -92.86 -142.53 -47.54
CA HIS A 340 -93.85 -143.55 -47.19
C HIS A 340 -95.24 -143.30 -47.82
N LYS A 341 -95.69 -142.05 -47.95
CA LYS A 341 -97.08 -141.75 -48.40
C LYS A 341 -97.28 -141.84 -49.90
N ALA A 342 -96.33 -141.37 -50.71
CA ALA A 342 -96.49 -141.37 -52.17
C ALA A 342 -96.48 -142.80 -52.76
N LYS A 343 -95.73 -143.72 -52.15
CA LYS A 343 -95.69 -145.14 -52.54
C LYS A 343 -97.07 -145.82 -52.44
N ILE A 344 -97.75 -145.65 -51.30
CA ILE A 344 -99.08 -146.23 -51.06
C ILE A 344 -100.12 -145.68 -52.04
N ASN A 345 -100.09 -144.38 -52.34
CA ASN A 345 -101.05 -143.78 -53.27
C ASN A 345 -100.86 -144.25 -54.73
N ASN A 346 -99.63 -144.52 -55.18
CA ASN A 346 -99.38 -145.02 -56.53
C ASN A 346 -99.78 -146.51 -56.67
N GLU A 347 -99.56 -147.34 -55.64
CA GLU A 347 -99.91 -148.77 -55.66
C GLU A 347 -101.44 -149.01 -55.70
N ALA A 348 -102.25 -148.21 -55.00
CA ALA A 348 -103.71 -148.31 -55.05
C ALA A 348 -104.31 -147.83 -56.40
N LYS A 349 -103.70 -146.79 -57.01
CA LYS A 349 -104.14 -146.24 -58.31
C LYS A 349 -103.94 -147.25 -59.45
N ASP A 350 -102.76 -147.87 -59.52
CA ASP A 350 -102.42 -148.80 -60.61
C ASP A 350 -103.29 -150.07 -60.55
N ALA A 351 -103.73 -150.51 -59.37
CA ALA A 351 -104.65 -151.63 -59.21
C ALA A 351 -106.08 -151.30 -59.71
N ILE A 352 -106.59 -150.10 -59.43
CA ILE A 352 -107.92 -149.66 -59.89
C ILE A 352 -107.96 -149.56 -61.43
N GLN A 353 -106.89 -149.08 -62.06
CA GLN A 353 -106.82 -148.95 -63.52
C GLN A 353 -106.85 -150.31 -64.23
N LYS A 354 -106.17 -151.31 -63.65
CA LYS A 354 -106.10 -152.66 -64.22
C LYS A 354 -107.48 -153.33 -64.31
N VAL A 355 -108.36 -153.05 -63.34
CA VAL A 355 -109.75 -153.50 -63.32
C VAL A 355 -110.59 -152.85 -64.43
N ILE A 356 -110.25 -151.64 -64.87
CA ILE A 356 -110.93 -150.95 -65.98
C ILE A 356 -110.47 -151.54 -67.33
N ASP A 357 -109.16 -151.78 -67.48
CA ASP A 357 -108.55 -152.23 -68.75
C ASP A 357 -108.89 -153.69 -69.08
N GLU A 358 -109.03 -154.55 -68.07
CA GLU A 358 -109.44 -155.96 -68.26
C GLU A 358 -110.94 -156.12 -68.57
N GLY A 359 -111.69 -155.01 -68.67
CA GLY A 359 -112.98 -154.96 -69.37
C GLY A 359 -114.18 -154.98 -68.42
N ILE A 360 -114.74 -153.81 -68.19
CA ILE A 360 -116.10 -153.71 -67.69
C ILE A 360 -116.99 -153.34 -68.88
N ASN A 361 -117.69 -154.37 -69.35
CA ASN A 361 -118.45 -154.48 -70.61
C ASN A 361 -120.01 -154.48 -70.40
N GLY A 362 -120.58 -154.17 -69.21
CA GLY A 362 -122.03 -154.31 -68.91
C GLY A 362 -122.71 -153.08 -68.25
N GLU A 363 -124.04 -153.09 -68.07
CA GLU A 363 -124.93 -151.93 -67.81
C GLU A 363 -124.78 -151.17 -66.46
N ASP A 364 -123.98 -151.65 -65.49
CA ASP A 364 -123.66 -150.89 -64.26
C ASP A 364 -122.23 -151.18 -63.76
N PRO A 365 -121.33 -150.20 -63.82
CA PRO A 365 -119.93 -150.39 -63.47
C PRO A 365 -119.59 -150.46 -61.97
N VAL A 366 -120.32 -149.79 -61.08
CA VAL A 366 -119.87 -149.61 -59.68
C VAL A 366 -119.85 -150.95 -58.93
N LYS A 367 -120.66 -151.92 -59.38
CA LYS A 367 -120.82 -153.24 -58.76
C LYS A 367 -119.63 -154.19 -58.99
N ASP A 368 -119.00 -154.16 -60.15
CA ASP A 368 -117.84 -155.00 -60.42
C ASP A 368 -116.62 -154.57 -59.57
N ILE A 369 -116.45 -153.26 -59.29
CA ILE A 369 -115.46 -152.73 -58.34
C ILE A 369 -115.71 -153.32 -56.93
N VAL A 370 -116.98 -153.38 -56.51
CA VAL A 370 -117.38 -153.97 -55.23
C VAL A 370 -117.05 -155.48 -55.18
N ALA A 371 -117.24 -156.24 -56.26
CA ALA A 371 -116.95 -157.69 -56.33
C ALA A 371 -115.45 -158.02 -56.36
N ALA A 372 -114.64 -157.23 -57.08
CA ALA A 372 -113.19 -157.37 -57.06
C ALA A 372 -112.60 -157.08 -55.67
N ILE A 373 -113.13 -156.03 -55.00
CA ILE A 373 -112.77 -155.73 -53.61
C ILE A 373 -113.11 -156.91 -52.68
N ALA A 374 -114.24 -157.61 -52.92
CA ALA A 374 -114.59 -158.82 -52.15
C ALA A 374 -113.65 -160.01 -52.42
N ARG A 375 -113.07 -160.14 -53.63
CA ARG A 375 -112.01 -161.12 -53.95
C ARG A 375 -110.64 -160.72 -53.42
N GLY A 376 -110.47 -159.47 -53.00
CA GLY A 376 -109.19 -158.91 -52.55
C GLY A 376 -108.26 -158.47 -53.68
N GLU A 377 -108.75 -158.35 -54.91
CA GLU A 377 -107.96 -157.98 -56.09
C GLU A 377 -107.55 -156.50 -56.10
N ILE A 378 -108.20 -155.64 -55.30
CA ILE A 378 -107.82 -154.23 -55.07
C ILE A 378 -107.10 -154.13 -53.72
N PRO A 379 -105.75 -154.03 -53.71
CA PRO A 379 -104.97 -153.95 -52.49
C PRO A 379 -105.39 -152.73 -51.69
N HIS A 380 -105.47 -152.88 -50.37
CA HIS A 380 -105.79 -151.83 -49.40
C HIS A 380 -107.28 -151.50 -49.23
N VAL A 381 -108.18 -152.29 -49.83
CA VAL A 381 -109.63 -152.17 -49.60
C VAL A 381 -110.22 -153.55 -49.25
N LYS A 382 -111.25 -153.62 -48.41
CA LYS A 382 -112.08 -154.81 -48.09
C LYS A 382 -113.50 -154.33 -47.76
N ILE A 383 -114.51 -155.18 -47.91
CA ILE A 383 -115.89 -154.86 -47.51
C ILE A 383 -116.35 -155.78 -46.39
N GLU A 384 -117.32 -155.32 -45.60
CA GLU A 384 -118.01 -156.05 -44.54
C GLU A 384 -119.52 -156.01 -44.77
N TYR A 385 -120.17 -157.15 -44.54
CA TYR A 385 -121.63 -157.24 -44.48
C TYR A 385 -122.20 -156.35 -43.39
#